data_AF-Q5W2Q1-F1
#
_entry.id   AF-Q5W2Q1-F1
#
_cell.length_a   1.000
_cell.length_b   1.000
_cell.length_c   1.000
_cell.angle_alpha   90.00
_cell.angle_beta   90.00
_cell.angle_gamma   90.00
#
_symmetry.space_group_name_H-M   'P 1'
#
loop_
_entity.id
_entity.type
_entity.pdbx_description
1 polymer ?
#
loop_
_entity_poly.entity_id
_entity_poly.type
_entity_poly.pdbx_seq_one_letter_code
_entity_poly.pdbx_strand_id
1 'polypeptide(L)'
;MIIGMGKSPVTAILHQYSYICAYPCFFDNKVLLTEDRNRAYIQYIKLLVRHYAKYGRALKIAIWPDYTPLYKVEKISNIYLFNNISFIFPVHDLSELEIVDELVENGFRVFAGYASDKKLRNYNLDDFKEAVKNYDRWYLGVSSKHEVREAVQYNFQGFDITTFLFGRHEDRKDSKKLASNIMNFVKEISKVKGKQTTLYDFVKLGSLTVRP
;
A
#
# COMPACT_ATOMS: atom_id res chain seq x y z
N MET A 1 -7.64 6.31 -5.93
CA MET A 1 -6.33 6.32 -5.25
C MET A 1 -6.51 6.45 -3.75
N ILE A 2 -6.25 5.34 -3.07
CA ILE A 2 -6.29 5.15 -1.60
C ILE A 2 -4.87 5.25 -1.06
N ILE A 3 -4.68 5.86 0.11
CA ILE A 3 -3.40 5.90 0.83
C ILE A 3 -3.47 4.94 2.01
N GLY A 4 -2.71 3.85 1.97
CA GLY A 4 -2.52 2.93 3.09
C GLY A 4 -1.49 3.46 4.08
N MET A 5 -1.75 3.33 5.37
CA MET A 5 -0.76 3.66 6.39
C MET A 5 -0.85 2.70 7.58
N GLY A 6 0.27 2.05 7.88
CA GLY A 6 0.41 1.22 9.07
C GLY A 6 0.29 2.02 10.37
N LYS A 7 0.47 1.34 11.50
CA LYS A 7 0.35 1.96 12.83
C LYS A 7 1.39 3.08 13.00
N SER A 8 0.94 4.28 13.38
CA SER A 8 1.78 5.46 13.56
C SER A 8 1.18 6.42 14.59
N PRO A 9 1.97 7.31 15.24
CA PRO A 9 1.45 8.30 16.19
C PRO A 9 0.37 9.25 15.61
N VAL A 10 0.34 9.41 14.28
CA VAL A 10 -0.58 10.32 13.59
C VAL A 10 -1.84 9.64 13.07
N THR A 11 -1.95 8.32 13.21
CA THR A 11 -3.04 7.51 12.67
C THR A 11 -4.43 8.05 13.02
N ALA A 12 -4.65 8.48 14.27
CA ALA A 12 -5.94 9.03 14.71
C ALA A 12 -6.34 10.31 13.96
N ILE A 13 -5.38 11.16 13.62
CA ILE A 13 -5.61 12.41 12.87
C ILE A 13 -5.99 12.10 11.42
N LEU A 14 -5.52 10.98 10.88
CA LEU A 14 -5.73 10.62 9.48
C LEU A 14 -7.09 9.96 9.22
N HIS A 15 -7.76 9.44 10.24
CA HIS A 15 -9.06 8.78 10.09
C HIS A 15 -10.17 9.70 9.58
N GLN A 16 -10.02 11.02 9.70
CA GLN A 16 -10.98 11.98 9.16
C GLN A 16 -10.96 12.09 7.62
N TYR A 17 -9.97 11.50 6.94
CA TYR A 17 -9.83 11.58 5.48
C TYR A 17 -10.28 10.28 4.81
N SER A 18 -11.35 10.37 4.01
CA SER A 18 -11.98 9.21 3.36
C SER A 18 -11.09 8.44 2.38
N TYR A 19 -10.06 9.06 1.83
CA TYR A 19 -9.09 8.43 0.94
C TYR A 19 -7.83 7.91 1.66
N ILE A 20 -7.75 8.03 2.99
CA ILE A 20 -6.67 7.45 3.79
C ILE A 20 -7.22 6.28 4.60
N CYS A 21 -6.66 5.10 4.37
CA CYS A 21 -6.90 3.92 5.17
C CYS A 21 -5.71 3.75 6.13
N ALA A 22 -5.78 4.37 7.30
CA ALA A 22 -4.77 4.25 8.34
C ALA A 22 -5.18 3.19 9.39
N TYR A 23 -4.22 2.53 10.04
CA TYR A 23 -4.48 1.53 11.09
C TYR A 23 -5.65 1.94 12.03
N PRO A 24 -6.62 1.07 12.37
CA PRO A 24 -6.71 -0.34 12.04
C PRO A 24 -7.30 -0.64 10.65
N CYS A 25 -7.59 0.38 9.82
CA CYS A 25 -8.16 0.20 8.48
C CYS A 25 -7.24 -0.57 7.55
N PHE A 26 -5.95 -0.32 7.65
CA PHE A 26 -4.89 -0.95 6.87
C PHE A 26 -4.05 -1.85 7.76
N PHE A 27 -3.99 -3.13 7.42
CA PHE A 27 -3.19 -4.13 8.12
C PHE A 27 -1.96 -4.51 7.30
N ASP A 28 -0.83 -4.05 7.78
CA ASP A 28 0.49 -4.29 7.20
C ASP A 28 1.43 -4.65 8.35
N ASN A 29 1.87 -5.90 8.35
CA ASN A 29 2.82 -6.42 9.33
C ASN A 29 4.09 -6.87 8.60
N LYS A 30 4.86 -5.87 8.13
CA LYS A 30 6.10 -6.09 7.38
C LYS A 30 7.07 -7.06 8.05
N VAL A 31 7.20 -7.02 9.37
CA VAL A 31 8.12 -7.89 10.13
C VAL A 31 7.85 -9.36 9.83
N LEU A 32 6.59 -9.79 9.91
CA LEU A 32 6.20 -11.18 9.64
C LEU A 32 6.03 -11.50 8.15
N LEU A 33 6.01 -10.50 7.27
CA LEU A 33 6.10 -10.74 5.82
C LEU A 33 7.56 -11.04 5.43
N THR A 34 8.54 -10.49 6.17
CA THR A 34 9.97 -10.61 5.85
C THR A 34 10.74 -11.66 6.66
N GLU A 35 10.25 -12.08 7.83
CA GLU A 35 10.87 -13.12 8.67
C GLU A 35 10.43 -14.53 8.23
N ASP A 36 11.30 -15.54 8.33
CA ASP A 36 11.10 -16.97 8.00
C ASP A 36 9.97 -17.33 6.99
N ARG A 37 10.34 -17.35 5.71
CA ARG A 37 9.47 -17.60 4.54
C ARG A 37 8.58 -18.84 4.65
N ASN A 38 8.99 -19.87 5.38
CA ASN A 38 8.27 -21.14 5.37
C ASN A 38 7.05 -21.16 6.29
N ARG A 39 7.01 -20.33 7.33
CA ARG A 39 5.96 -20.40 8.36
C ARG A 39 5.43 -19.04 8.81
N ALA A 40 6.06 -17.93 8.42
CA ALA A 40 5.62 -16.63 8.89
C ALA A 40 4.22 -16.25 8.41
N TYR A 41 3.78 -16.76 7.26
CA TYR A 41 2.39 -16.64 6.80
C TYR A 41 1.38 -17.18 7.83
N ILE A 42 1.72 -18.25 8.58
CA ILE A 42 0.85 -18.81 9.63
C ILE A 42 0.64 -17.78 10.75
N GLN A 43 1.72 -17.14 11.20
CA GLN A 43 1.65 -16.13 12.24
C GLN A 43 0.96 -14.86 11.74
N TYR A 44 1.22 -14.47 10.49
CA TYR A 44 0.55 -13.36 9.83
C TYR A 44 -0.97 -13.57 9.82
N ILE A 45 -1.44 -14.71 9.31
CA ILE A 45 -2.88 -15.02 9.23
C ILE A 45 -3.51 -15.06 10.62
N LYS A 46 -2.85 -15.65 11.63
CA LYS A 46 -3.33 -15.62 13.01
C LYS A 46 -3.47 -14.20 13.56
N LEU A 47 -2.54 -13.30 13.25
CA LEU A 47 -2.65 -11.90 13.64
C LEU A 47 -3.73 -11.15 12.87
N LEU A 48 -3.88 -11.42 11.57
CA LEU A 48 -4.96 -10.87 10.75
C LEU A 48 -6.33 -11.26 11.32
N VAL A 49 -6.53 -12.54 11.69
CA VAL A 49 -7.75 -13.03 12.33
C VAL A 49 -8.01 -12.31 13.66
N ARG A 50 -6.98 -12.17 14.52
CA ARG A 50 -7.11 -11.44 15.79
C ARG A 50 -7.42 -9.96 15.58
N HIS A 51 -6.79 -9.34 14.59
CA HIS A 51 -7.04 -7.95 14.23
C HIS A 51 -8.47 -7.77 13.71
N TYR A 52 -8.94 -8.67 12.84
CA TYR A 52 -10.32 -8.69 12.38
C TYR A 52 -11.31 -8.94 13.53
N ALA A 53 -11.02 -9.85 14.46
CA ALA A 53 -11.85 -10.08 15.64
C ALA A 53 -11.95 -8.83 16.54
N LYS A 54 -10.85 -8.07 16.66
CA LYS A 54 -10.78 -6.86 17.50
C LYS A 54 -11.43 -5.63 16.86
N TYR A 55 -11.22 -5.43 15.56
CA TYR A 55 -11.59 -4.19 14.86
C TYR A 55 -12.74 -4.38 13.86
N GLY A 56 -13.10 -5.62 13.53
CA GLY A 56 -14.19 -5.99 12.65
C GLY A 56 -14.14 -5.25 11.32
N ARG A 57 -15.28 -4.65 10.96
CA ARG A 57 -15.46 -3.90 9.71
C ARG A 57 -14.59 -2.64 9.60
N ALA A 58 -13.86 -2.23 10.65
CA ALA A 58 -12.90 -1.14 10.52
C ALA A 58 -11.71 -1.55 9.64
N LEU A 59 -11.29 -2.82 9.64
CA LEU A 59 -10.29 -3.36 8.71
C LEU A 59 -10.88 -3.42 7.29
N LYS A 60 -10.23 -2.75 6.34
CA LYS A 60 -10.67 -2.69 4.93
C LYS A 60 -9.63 -3.23 3.97
N ILE A 61 -8.35 -3.05 4.27
CA ILE A 61 -7.25 -3.41 3.38
C ILE A 61 -6.19 -4.15 4.18
N ALA A 62 -5.67 -5.24 3.63
CA ALA A 62 -4.56 -5.99 4.21
C ALA A 62 -3.57 -6.42 3.12
N ILE A 63 -2.31 -6.58 3.49
CA ILE A 63 -1.31 -7.19 2.60
C ILE A 63 -1.49 -8.72 2.63
N TRP A 64 -1.46 -9.36 1.48
CA TRP A 64 -1.46 -10.82 1.41
C TRP A 64 -0.06 -11.36 1.73
N PRO A 65 0.09 -12.52 2.40
CA PRO A 65 1.41 -13.07 2.68
C PRO A 65 2.19 -13.44 1.40
N ASP A 66 3.48 -13.09 1.36
CA ASP A 66 4.36 -13.38 0.22
C ASP A 66 4.36 -14.89 -0.12
N TYR A 67 4.41 -15.20 -1.43
CA TYR A 67 4.54 -16.57 -1.97
C TYR A 67 3.51 -17.59 -1.42
N THR A 68 2.37 -17.10 -0.92
CA THR A 68 1.40 -17.93 -0.19
C THR A 68 0.14 -18.12 -1.04
N PRO A 69 -0.04 -19.27 -1.72
CA PRO A 69 -1.28 -19.57 -2.42
C PRO A 69 -2.46 -19.74 -1.45
N LEU A 70 -3.69 -19.57 -1.96
CA LEU A 70 -4.91 -19.56 -1.15
C LEU A 70 -5.08 -20.85 -0.34
N TYR A 71 -4.82 -22.00 -0.95
CA TYR A 71 -4.96 -23.31 -0.29
C TYR A 71 -4.13 -23.44 1.00
N LYS A 72 -3.02 -22.70 1.15
CA LYS A 72 -2.24 -22.69 2.39
C LYS A 72 -2.95 -21.93 3.50
N VAL A 73 -3.62 -20.82 3.17
CA VAL A 73 -4.36 -19.99 4.13
C VAL A 73 -5.63 -20.72 4.59
N GLU A 74 -6.31 -21.42 3.71
CA GLU A 74 -7.51 -22.22 4.01
C GLU A 74 -7.26 -23.30 5.07
N LYS A 75 -6.05 -23.87 5.11
CA LYS A 75 -5.66 -24.86 6.13
C LYS A 75 -5.54 -24.26 7.54
N ILE A 76 -5.50 -22.94 7.67
CA ILE A 76 -5.19 -22.24 8.92
C ILE A 76 -6.39 -21.42 9.42
N SER A 77 -7.19 -20.89 8.50
CA SER A 77 -8.30 -20.01 8.82
C SER A 77 -9.45 -20.20 7.84
N ASN A 78 -10.67 -19.94 8.33
CA ASN A 78 -11.83 -19.78 7.47
C ASN A 78 -11.63 -18.50 6.62
N ILE A 79 -11.39 -18.67 5.32
CA ILE A 79 -11.13 -17.56 4.38
C ILE A 79 -12.33 -16.63 4.18
N TYR A 80 -13.56 -17.11 4.41
CA TYR A 80 -14.78 -16.30 4.31
C TYR A 80 -14.84 -15.17 5.35
N LEU A 81 -14.03 -15.26 6.42
CA LEU A 81 -13.85 -14.15 7.37
C LEU A 81 -13.30 -12.89 6.68
N PHE A 82 -12.61 -13.05 5.54
CA PHE A 82 -11.89 -11.99 4.86
C PHE A 82 -12.64 -11.39 3.66
N ASN A 83 -13.89 -11.81 3.37
CA ASN A 83 -14.66 -11.34 2.20
C ASN A 83 -14.87 -9.82 2.12
N ASN A 84 -14.76 -9.10 3.25
CA ASN A 84 -14.90 -7.65 3.31
C ASN A 84 -13.56 -6.89 3.29
N ILE A 85 -12.46 -7.61 3.12
CA ILE A 85 -11.10 -7.07 3.08
C ILE A 85 -10.65 -7.08 1.62
N SER A 86 -10.13 -5.95 1.14
CA SER A 86 -9.38 -5.93 -0.12
C SER A 86 -7.93 -6.26 0.15
N PHE A 87 -7.38 -7.23 -0.56
CA PHE A 87 -6.01 -7.66 -0.39
C PHE A 87 -5.07 -6.96 -1.36
N ILE A 88 -3.85 -6.68 -0.91
CA ILE A 88 -2.75 -6.29 -1.79
C ILE A 88 -1.83 -7.48 -1.87
N PHE A 89 -1.69 -8.07 -3.04
CA PHE A 89 -0.76 -9.17 -3.26
C PHE A 89 0.61 -8.62 -3.69
N PRO A 90 1.68 -8.78 -2.89
CA PRO A 90 3.03 -8.36 -3.27
C PRO A 90 3.52 -9.23 -4.41
N VAL A 91 3.73 -8.64 -5.59
CA VAL A 91 4.27 -9.34 -6.75
C VAL A 91 5.79 -9.18 -6.72
N HIS A 92 6.52 -10.29 -6.65
CA HIS A 92 7.98 -10.35 -6.68
C HIS A 92 8.48 -10.89 -8.02
N ASP A 93 7.71 -11.80 -8.62
CA ASP A 93 7.87 -12.34 -9.97
C ASP A 93 6.53 -12.28 -10.71
N LEU A 94 6.52 -11.95 -12.00
CA LEU A 94 5.26 -11.83 -12.75
C LEU A 94 4.50 -13.16 -12.89
N SER A 95 5.16 -14.30 -12.75
CA SER A 95 4.50 -15.62 -12.67
C SER A 95 3.61 -15.77 -11.43
N GLU A 96 3.82 -14.97 -10.38
CA GLU A 96 3.00 -15.00 -9.17
C GLU A 96 1.60 -14.40 -9.36
N LEU A 97 1.32 -13.82 -10.53
CA LEU A 97 -0.02 -13.37 -10.89
C LEU A 97 -1.03 -14.52 -10.91
N GLU A 98 -0.58 -15.77 -11.07
CA GLU A 98 -1.44 -16.96 -10.88
C GLU A 98 -2.10 -17.00 -9.49
N ILE A 99 -1.42 -16.49 -8.44
CA ILE A 99 -1.99 -16.40 -7.10
C ILE A 99 -3.01 -15.25 -7.02
N VAL A 100 -2.80 -14.17 -7.76
CA VAL A 100 -3.77 -13.08 -7.87
C VAL A 100 -5.05 -13.59 -8.53
N ASP A 101 -4.91 -14.39 -9.60
CA ASP A 101 -6.03 -15.04 -10.27
C ASP A 101 -6.78 -15.99 -9.33
N GLU A 102 -6.07 -16.88 -8.62
CA GLU A 102 -6.65 -17.78 -7.63
C GLU A 102 -7.50 -17.03 -6.60
N LEU A 103 -7.01 -15.89 -6.09
CA LEU A 103 -7.75 -15.06 -5.13
C LEU A 103 -8.99 -14.40 -5.75
N VAL A 104 -8.87 -13.85 -6.96
CA VAL A 104 -9.99 -13.18 -7.66
C VAL A 104 -11.09 -14.18 -8.02
N GLU A 105 -10.72 -15.36 -8.52
CA GLU A 105 -11.65 -16.46 -8.83
C GLU A 105 -12.43 -16.92 -7.60
N ASN A 106 -11.83 -16.84 -6.42
CA ASN A 106 -12.46 -17.13 -5.13
C ASN A 106 -13.20 -15.93 -4.51
N GLY A 107 -13.41 -14.86 -5.27
CA GLY A 107 -14.26 -13.73 -4.90
C GLY A 107 -13.57 -12.66 -4.03
N PHE A 108 -12.25 -12.73 -3.86
CA PHE A 108 -11.51 -11.67 -3.17
C PHE A 108 -11.33 -10.45 -4.07
N ARG A 109 -11.36 -9.26 -3.46
CA ARG A 109 -10.91 -8.03 -4.12
C ARG A 109 -9.41 -7.92 -3.94
N VAL A 110 -8.66 -7.90 -5.03
CA VAL A 110 -7.20 -7.92 -4.99
C VAL A 110 -6.60 -6.78 -5.79
N PHE A 111 -5.61 -6.12 -5.19
CA PHE A 111 -4.69 -5.24 -5.90
C PHE A 111 -3.39 -5.99 -6.18
N ALA A 112 -2.89 -5.91 -7.42
CA ALA A 112 -1.53 -6.33 -7.74
C ALA A 112 -0.55 -5.29 -7.18
N GLY A 113 0.37 -5.73 -6.33
CA GLY A 113 1.31 -4.89 -5.59
C GLY A 113 2.65 -4.75 -6.29
N TYR A 114 3.02 -3.52 -6.67
CA TYR A 114 4.33 -3.17 -7.20
C TYR A 114 5.26 -2.70 -6.07
N ALA A 115 6.32 -3.46 -5.78
CA ALA A 115 7.30 -3.07 -4.77
C ALA A 115 8.15 -1.86 -5.22
N SER A 116 8.22 -0.82 -4.38
CA SER A 116 9.10 0.33 -4.57
C SER A 116 10.57 -0.07 -4.68
N ASP A 117 11.03 -0.90 -3.73
CA ASP A 117 12.39 -1.42 -3.72
C ASP A 117 12.56 -2.48 -4.83
N LYS A 118 13.41 -2.15 -5.80
CA LYS A 118 13.76 -3.04 -6.91
C LYS A 118 14.35 -4.37 -6.42
N LYS A 119 14.96 -4.45 -5.25
CA LYS A 119 15.50 -5.71 -4.71
C LYS A 119 14.41 -6.74 -4.38
N LEU A 120 13.16 -6.30 -4.24
CA LEU A 120 12.02 -7.15 -3.95
C LEU A 120 11.31 -7.63 -5.22
N ARG A 121 11.81 -7.36 -6.43
CA ARG A 121 11.17 -7.81 -7.67
C ARG A 121 12.18 -8.03 -8.78
N ASN A 122 11.87 -8.89 -9.74
CA ASN A 122 12.76 -9.18 -10.88
C ASN A 122 12.31 -8.55 -12.21
N TYR A 123 11.26 -7.74 -12.20
CA TYR A 123 10.69 -7.07 -13.37
C TYR A 123 10.72 -5.54 -13.20
N ASN A 124 10.52 -4.79 -14.29
CA ASN A 124 10.45 -3.32 -14.26
C ASN A 124 8.99 -2.79 -14.24
N LEU A 125 8.80 -1.48 -14.09
CA LEU A 125 7.45 -0.89 -14.03
C LEU A 125 6.64 -1.10 -15.32
N ASP A 126 7.28 -1.02 -16.47
CA ASP A 126 6.61 -1.21 -17.76
C ASP A 126 6.13 -2.65 -17.92
N ASP A 127 6.98 -3.63 -17.58
CA ASP A 127 6.61 -5.05 -17.56
C ASP A 127 5.42 -5.30 -16.61
N PHE A 128 5.47 -4.70 -15.41
CA PHE A 128 4.39 -4.81 -14.44
C PHE A 128 3.08 -4.27 -14.99
N LYS A 129 3.09 -3.03 -15.53
CA LYS A 129 1.89 -2.39 -16.08
C LYS A 129 1.26 -3.20 -17.20
N GLU A 130 2.09 -3.82 -18.03
CA GLU A 130 1.63 -4.70 -19.11
C GLU A 130 0.99 -5.96 -18.56
N ALA A 131 1.65 -6.63 -17.62
CA ALA A 131 1.18 -7.88 -17.02
C ALA A 131 -0.12 -7.69 -16.21
N VAL A 132 -0.31 -6.54 -15.58
CA VAL A 132 -1.44 -6.31 -14.66
C VAL A 132 -2.57 -5.45 -15.24
N LYS A 133 -2.67 -5.32 -16.57
CA LYS A 133 -3.67 -4.47 -17.25
C LYS A 133 -5.11 -4.66 -16.76
N ASN A 134 -5.45 -5.87 -16.32
CA ASN A 134 -6.80 -6.24 -15.90
C ASN A 134 -7.03 -6.19 -14.38
N TYR A 135 -6.03 -5.78 -13.59
CA TYR A 135 -6.14 -5.69 -12.14
C TYR A 135 -6.03 -4.23 -11.66
N ASP A 136 -6.60 -3.97 -10.48
CA ASP A 136 -6.27 -2.77 -9.75
C ASP A 136 -4.82 -2.84 -9.24
N ARG A 137 -4.14 -1.70 -9.24
CA ARG A 137 -2.70 -1.61 -8.94
C ARG A 137 -2.46 -0.92 -7.61
N TRP A 138 -1.54 -1.46 -6.82
CA TRP A 138 -1.08 -0.87 -5.57
C TRP A 138 0.43 -0.64 -5.58
N TYR A 139 0.87 0.56 -5.23
CA TYR A 139 2.30 0.88 -5.12
C TYR A 139 2.75 0.63 -3.69
N LEU A 140 3.56 -0.41 -3.49
CA LEU A 140 3.98 -0.86 -2.18
C LEU A 140 5.19 -0.09 -1.66
N GLY A 141 5.14 0.35 -0.40
CA GLY A 141 6.30 0.88 0.33
C GLY A 141 6.82 2.22 -0.17
N VAL A 142 5.94 3.15 -0.53
CA VAL A 142 6.31 4.49 -1.01
C VAL A 142 7.04 5.28 0.08
N SER A 143 8.20 5.83 -0.26
CA SER A 143 9.11 6.50 0.68
C SER A 143 9.57 7.88 0.20
N SER A 144 9.26 8.27 -1.03
CA SER A 144 9.65 9.54 -1.64
C SER A 144 8.51 10.21 -2.41
N LYS A 145 8.59 11.54 -2.57
CA LYS A 145 7.65 12.29 -3.43
C LYS A 145 7.73 11.86 -4.89
N HIS A 146 8.87 11.34 -5.35
CA HIS A 146 9.04 10.86 -6.72
C HIS A 146 8.17 9.61 -6.98
N GLU A 147 8.22 8.63 -6.10
CA GLU A 147 7.40 7.41 -6.19
C GLU A 147 5.89 7.71 -6.11
N VAL A 148 5.50 8.73 -5.33
CA VAL A 148 4.11 9.19 -5.32
C VAL A 148 3.69 9.73 -6.67
N ARG A 149 4.56 10.53 -7.32
CA ARG A 149 4.30 11.05 -8.67
C ARG A 149 4.23 9.92 -9.67
N GLU A 150 5.10 8.92 -9.55
CA GLU A 150 5.07 7.70 -10.36
C GLU A 150 3.72 6.98 -10.22
N ALA A 151 3.27 6.72 -8.98
CA ALA A 151 1.98 6.10 -8.71
C ALA A 151 0.81 6.88 -9.32
N VAL A 152 0.84 8.22 -9.24
CA VAL A 152 -0.20 9.08 -9.83
C VAL A 152 -0.16 9.07 -11.35
N GLN A 153 1.01 9.28 -11.94
CA GLN A 153 1.21 9.32 -13.40
C GLN A 153 0.79 8.02 -14.06
N TYR A 154 1.05 6.89 -13.41
CA TYR A 154 0.70 5.56 -13.93
C TYR A 154 -0.62 5.01 -13.40
N ASN A 155 -1.48 5.87 -12.85
CA ASN A 155 -2.87 5.56 -12.48
C ASN A 155 -3.02 4.38 -11.52
N PHE A 156 -2.16 4.30 -10.48
CA PHE A 156 -2.32 3.33 -9.40
C PHE A 156 -3.59 3.63 -8.58
N GLN A 157 -4.33 2.59 -8.21
CA GLN A 157 -5.56 2.70 -7.41
C GLN A 157 -5.28 2.88 -5.92
N GLY A 158 -4.08 2.55 -5.45
CA GLY A 158 -3.62 2.91 -4.12
C GLY A 158 -2.11 2.78 -3.94
N PHE A 159 -1.62 3.22 -2.79
CA PHE A 159 -0.23 3.04 -2.36
C PHE A 159 -0.13 3.10 -0.84
N ASP A 160 0.82 2.39 -0.23
CA ASP A 160 1.14 2.57 1.20
C ASP A 160 2.34 3.47 1.39
N ILE A 161 2.24 4.38 2.36
CA ILE A 161 3.31 5.29 2.71
C ILE A 161 4.08 4.77 3.91
N THR A 162 5.40 4.86 3.81
CA THR A 162 6.29 4.69 4.93
C THR A 162 6.48 6.03 5.66
N THR A 163 6.85 5.99 6.94
CA THR A 163 7.13 7.22 7.69
C THR A 163 8.36 7.97 7.15
N PHE A 164 9.22 7.30 6.36
CA PHE A 164 10.38 7.91 5.71
C PHE A 164 10.01 9.04 4.73
N LEU A 165 8.79 9.02 4.19
CA LEU A 165 8.27 10.06 3.30
C LEU A 165 8.27 11.47 3.93
N PHE A 166 8.31 11.57 5.27
CA PHE A 166 8.11 12.83 6.00
C PHE A 166 9.33 13.31 6.80
N GLY A 167 10.54 12.85 6.46
CA GLY A 167 11.79 13.45 6.92
C GLY A 167 12.69 12.56 7.77
N ARG A 168 13.65 13.19 8.46
CA ARG A 168 14.66 12.48 9.26
C ARG A 168 14.03 11.88 10.51
N HIS A 169 14.77 11.00 11.21
CA HIS A 169 14.27 10.33 12.42
C HIS A 169 13.75 11.32 13.49
N GLU A 170 14.36 12.49 13.60
CA GLU A 170 13.97 13.56 14.52
C GLU A 170 12.62 14.19 14.16
N ASP A 171 12.36 14.44 12.87
CA ASP A 171 11.09 14.98 12.38
C ASP A 171 9.91 14.02 12.62
N ARG A 172 10.19 12.71 12.64
CA ARG A 172 9.20 11.64 12.90
C ARG A 172 8.80 11.52 14.36
N LYS A 173 9.56 12.12 15.29
CA LYS A 173 9.22 12.15 16.73
C LYS A 173 8.20 13.23 17.08
N ASP A 174 8.12 14.31 16.28
CA ASP A 174 7.10 15.35 16.44
C ASP A 174 5.83 14.96 15.68
N SER A 175 4.84 14.46 16.41
CA SER A 175 3.56 14.02 15.86
C SER A 175 2.78 15.15 15.18
N LYS A 176 2.91 16.41 15.63
CA LYS A 176 2.23 17.56 15.03
C LYS A 176 2.86 17.93 13.70
N LYS A 177 4.20 17.97 13.65
CA LYS A 177 4.95 18.23 12.41
C LYS A 177 4.71 17.13 11.38
N LEU A 178 4.75 15.86 11.79
CA LEU A 178 4.47 14.71 10.95
C LEU A 178 3.04 14.78 10.38
N ALA A 179 2.05 15.07 11.22
CA ALA A 179 0.66 15.23 10.77
C ALA A 179 0.53 16.37 9.76
N SER A 180 1.13 17.53 10.02
CA SER A 180 1.13 18.67 9.09
C SER A 180 1.75 18.32 7.74
N ASN A 181 2.88 17.61 7.73
CA ASN A 181 3.55 17.16 6.51
C ASN A 181 2.69 16.18 5.71
N ILE A 182 2.07 15.19 6.36
CA ILE A 182 1.12 14.28 5.72
C ILE A 182 -0.06 15.05 5.14
N MET A 183 -0.58 16.02 5.88
CA MET A 183 -1.72 16.81 5.44
C MET A 183 -1.40 17.68 4.22
N ASN A 184 -0.24 18.31 4.20
CA ASN A 184 0.20 19.09 3.05
C ASN A 184 0.42 18.19 1.83
N PHE A 185 1.06 17.05 2.03
CA PHE A 185 1.25 16.03 1.00
C PHE A 185 -0.07 15.51 0.41
N VAL A 186 -1.04 15.22 1.27
CA VAL A 186 -2.38 14.80 0.90
C VAL A 186 -3.11 15.88 0.08
N LYS A 187 -3.00 17.15 0.49
CA LYS A 187 -3.54 18.29 -0.28
C LYS A 187 -2.86 18.42 -1.64
N GLU A 188 -1.54 18.23 -1.72
CA GLU A 188 -0.78 18.24 -2.98
C GLU A 188 -1.32 17.18 -3.95
N ILE A 189 -1.46 15.92 -3.52
CA ILE A 189 -2.01 14.84 -4.37
C ILE A 189 -3.44 15.14 -4.81
N SER A 190 -4.27 15.65 -3.90
CA SER A 190 -5.68 15.93 -4.20
C SER A 190 -5.84 17.04 -5.25
N LYS A 191 -4.96 18.06 -5.24
CA LYS A 191 -4.93 19.10 -6.28
C LYS A 191 -4.52 18.57 -7.65
N VAL A 192 -3.61 17.61 -7.70
CA VAL A 192 -3.19 16.95 -8.96
C VAL A 192 -4.33 16.14 -9.57
N LYS A 193 -5.22 15.54 -8.76
CA LYS A 193 -6.42 14.85 -9.26
C LYS A 193 -7.50 15.77 -9.83
N GLY A 194 -7.61 17.00 -9.31
CA GLY A 194 -8.65 17.95 -9.69
C GLY A 194 -8.34 18.77 -10.95
N LYS A 195 -7.09 18.78 -11.40
CA LYS A 195 -6.68 19.38 -12.65
C LYS A 195 -6.27 18.26 -13.60
N GLN A 196 -6.85 18.24 -14.79
CA GLN A 196 -6.25 17.58 -15.95
C GLN A 196 -4.92 18.31 -16.24
N THR A 197 -3.85 17.97 -15.52
CA THR A 197 -2.59 18.71 -15.61
C THR A 197 -1.80 18.22 -16.82
N THR A 198 -1.57 19.12 -17.77
CA THR A 198 -0.60 18.94 -18.84
C THR A 198 0.83 18.98 -18.26
N LEU A 199 1.81 18.44 -19.01
CA LEU A 199 3.25 18.45 -18.67
C LEU A 199 3.78 19.82 -18.20
N TYR A 200 3.15 20.92 -18.62
CA TYR A 200 3.52 22.29 -18.29
C TYR A 200 3.32 22.66 -16.80
N ASP A 201 2.26 22.16 -16.16
CA ASP A 201 2.00 22.39 -14.73
C ASP A 201 3.03 21.67 -13.83
N PHE A 202 3.69 20.63 -14.36
CA PHE A 202 4.69 19.84 -13.63
C PHE A 202 6.07 20.51 -13.54
N VAL A 203 6.48 21.28 -14.56
CA VAL A 203 7.80 21.96 -14.59
C VAL A 203 7.89 23.09 -13.56
N LYS A 204 6.79 23.81 -13.31
CA LYS A 204 6.76 24.91 -12.31
C LYS A 204 6.87 24.45 -10.85
N LEU A 205 6.56 23.18 -10.56
CA LEU A 205 6.66 22.63 -9.20
C LEU A 205 8.09 22.13 -8.87
N GLY A 206 8.89 21.81 -9.88
CA GLY A 206 10.30 21.41 -9.71
C GLY A 206 11.27 22.58 -9.56
N SER A 207 10.88 23.79 -9.98
CA SER A 207 11.73 24.97 -9.98
C SER A 207 11.67 25.83 -8.70
N LEU A 208 10.82 25.47 -7.72
CA LEU A 208 10.72 26.22 -6.45
C LEU A 208 11.76 25.82 -5.39
N THR A 209 12.71 24.94 -5.70
CA THR A 209 13.81 24.55 -4.78
C THR A 209 15.21 24.91 -5.26
N VAL A 210 15.35 25.93 -6.12
CA VAL A 210 16.65 26.60 -6.30
C VAL A 210 16.44 28.10 -6.18
N ARG A 211 16.72 28.63 -4.98
CA ARG A 211 17.22 29.99 -4.86
C ARG A 211 18.56 29.91 -4.11
N PRO A 212 19.55 30.73 -4.51
CA PRO A 212 20.92 30.70 -4.00
C PRO A 212 21.01 30.93 -2.49
#